data_AF-A0A502JD58-F1
#
_entry.id   AF-A0A502JD58-F1
#
_cell.length_a   1.000
_cell.length_b   1.000
_cell.length_c   1.000
_cell.angle_alpha   90.00
_cell.angle_beta   90.00
_cell.angle_gamma   90.00
#
_symmetry.space_group_name_H-M   'P 1'
#
loop_
_entity.id
_entity.type
_entity.pdbx_description
1 polymer ?
#
loop_
_entity_poly.entity_id
_entity_poly.type
_entity_poly.pdbx_seq_one_letter_code
_entity_poly.pdbx_strand_id
1 'polypeptide(L)'
;MRTVKQLIREAMMEEEMNKPDIYIYKVKYDDNNAIARLKVKFTKPSLSKEFDLSRDLIVSMLNTGKLSIKTRIYKNGKWIDGDDVSLYGDKFITTDGNGKKTDNLGNLPKF
;
A
#
# COMPACT_ATOMS: atom_id res chain seq x y z
N MET A 1 -1.79 -18.95 33.46
CA MET A 1 -1.35 -19.73 32.30
C MET A 1 -2.33 -19.46 31.16
N ARG A 2 -1.86 -19.01 29.98
CA ARG A 2 -2.76 -18.74 28.83
C ARG A 2 -3.25 -20.06 28.23
N THR A 3 -4.48 -20.10 27.75
CA THR A 3 -5.02 -21.29 27.05
C THR A 3 -4.64 -21.27 25.57
N VAL A 4 -4.64 -22.44 24.91
CA VAL A 4 -4.39 -22.54 23.46
C VAL A 4 -5.37 -21.64 22.66
N LYS A 5 -6.64 -21.58 23.07
CA LYS A 5 -7.65 -20.71 22.46
C LYS A 5 -7.31 -19.21 22.60
N GLN A 6 -6.75 -18.82 23.74
CA GLN A 6 -6.35 -17.44 23.98
C GLN A 6 -5.12 -17.06 23.15
N LEU A 7 -4.15 -17.97 23.02
CA LEU A 7 -2.97 -17.79 22.17
C LEU A 7 -3.35 -17.68 20.68
N ILE A 8 -4.27 -18.51 20.19
CA ILE A 8 -4.76 -18.43 18.80
C ILE A 8 -5.48 -17.09 18.55
N ARG A 9 -6.32 -16.64 19.47
CA ARG A 9 -7.02 -15.35 19.33
C ARG A 9 -6.04 -14.17 19.34
N GLU A 10 -5.06 -14.19 20.22
CA GLU A 10 -4.00 -13.17 20.28
C GLU A 10 -3.23 -13.12 18.96
N ALA A 11 -2.78 -14.28 18.44
CA ALA A 11 -2.08 -14.37 17.17
C ALA A 11 -2.93 -13.88 15.98
N MET A 12 -4.22 -14.25 15.93
CA MET A 12 -5.12 -13.77 14.88
C MET A 12 -5.35 -12.25 14.93
N MET A 13 -5.48 -11.68 16.13
CA MET A 13 -5.61 -10.22 16.27
C MET A 13 -4.30 -9.49 15.97
N GLU A 14 -3.15 -10.09 16.28
CA GLU A 14 -1.84 -9.55 15.95
C GLU A 14 -1.59 -9.57 14.43
N GLU A 15 -2.00 -10.63 13.73
CA GLU A 15 -2.00 -10.68 12.26
C GLU A 15 -2.94 -9.64 11.64
N GLU A 16 -4.14 -9.43 12.22
CA GLU A 16 -5.05 -8.38 11.76
C GLU A 16 -4.52 -6.98 12.04
N MET A 17 -3.87 -6.74 13.19
CA MET A 17 -3.26 -5.46 13.56
C MET A 17 -2.02 -5.13 12.72
N ASN A 18 -1.25 -6.14 12.30
CA ASN A 18 -0.03 -5.95 11.50
C ASN A 18 -0.29 -5.89 9.98
N LYS A 19 -1.55 -6.03 9.55
CA LYS A 19 -1.91 -5.92 8.13
C LYS A 19 -1.99 -4.45 7.74
N PRO A 20 -1.43 -4.04 6.59
CA PRO A 20 -1.57 -2.67 6.12
C PRO A 20 -3.05 -2.34 5.86
N ASP A 21 -3.42 -1.06 5.98
CA ASP A 21 -4.79 -0.60 5.72
C ASP A 21 -5.12 -0.63 4.22
N ILE A 22 -4.12 -0.35 3.38
CA ILE A 22 -4.26 -0.21 1.93
C ILE A 22 -3.10 -0.90 1.22
N TYR A 23 -3.43 -1.61 0.14
CA TYR A 23 -2.46 -2.11 -0.82
C TYR A 23 -2.55 -1.35 -2.15
N ILE A 24 -1.41 -1.03 -2.74
CA ILE A 24 -1.27 -0.50 -4.10
C ILE A 24 -0.72 -1.62 -5.01
N TYR A 25 -1.39 -1.87 -6.15
CA TYR A 25 -1.08 -3.01 -7.02
C TYR A 25 -0.61 -2.58 -8.41
N LYS A 26 -1.10 -1.45 -8.92
CA LYS A 26 -0.79 -0.97 -10.27
C LYS A 26 -0.76 0.54 -10.31
N VAL A 27 0.00 1.07 -11.26
CA VAL A 27 0.16 2.51 -11.49
C VAL A 27 -0.17 2.85 -12.94
N LYS A 28 -0.81 3.98 -13.16
CA LYS A 28 -1.03 4.56 -14.48
C LYS A 28 -0.30 5.88 -14.56
N TYR A 29 0.44 6.07 -15.65
CA TYR A 29 1.21 7.27 -15.91
C TYR A 29 0.44 8.24 -16.82
N ASP A 30 0.69 9.54 -16.68
CA ASP A 30 0.27 10.56 -17.64
C ASP A 30 1.25 10.69 -18.82
N ASP A 31 0.97 11.65 -19.71
CA ASP A 31 1.78 11.92 -20.91
C ASP A 31 3.19 12.43 -20.56
N ASN A 32 3.40 12.96 -19.35
CA ASN A 32 4.69 13.39 -18.84
C ASN A 32 5.45 12.26 -18.11
N ASN A 33 4.93 11.02 -18.19
CA ASN A 33 5.46 9.86 -17.49
C ASN A 33 5.50 10.04 -15.95
N ALA A 34 4.60 10.85 -15.39
CA ALA A 34 4.36 10.95 -13.96
C ALA A 34 3.18 10.05 -13.55
N ILE A 35 3.18 9.51 -12.32
CA ILE A 35 2.05 8.69 -11.85
C ILE A 35 0.81 9.59 -11.78
N ALA A 36 -0.27 9.19 -12.45
CA ALA A 36 -1.53 9.91 -12.42
C ALA A 36 -2.55 9.20 -11.52
N ARG A 37 -2.59 7.86 -11.60
CA ARG A 37 -3.61 7.03 -10.96
C ARG A 37 -3.05 5.72 -10.43
N LEU A 38 -3.69 5.19 -9.40
CA LEU A 38 -3.26 3.99 -8.69
C LEU A 38 -4.45 3.04 -8.50
N LYS A 39 -4.25 1.76 -8.80
CA LYS A 39 -5.19 0.69 -8.39
C LYS A 39 -4.88 0.28 -6.97
N VAL A 40 -5.86 0.42 -6.09
CA VAL A 40 -5.72 0.14 -4.66
C VAL A 40 -6.81 -0.79 -4.15
N LYS A 41 -6.53 -1.50 -3.07
CA LYS A 41 -7.53 -2.28 -2.32
C LYS A 41 -7.36 -2.02 -0.83
N PHE A 42 -8.46 -1.76 -0.17
CA PHE A 42 -8.50 -1.65 1.29
C PHE A 42 -8.58 -3.05 1.90
N THR A 43 -7.91 -3.23 3.03
CA THR A 43 -7.94 -4.51 3.74
C THR A 43 -9.18 -4.68 4.60
N LYS A 44 -9.86 -3.58 4.91
CA LYS A 44 -11.17 -3.59 5.56
C LYS A 44 -12.18 -4.42 4.75
N PRO A 45 -12.84 -5.43 5.34
CA PRO A 45 -13.74 -6.33 4.60
C PRO A 45 -14.87 -5.62 3.85
N SER A 46 -15.38 -4.53 4.39
CA SER A 46 -16.44 -3.71 3.77
C SER A 46 -15.99 -2.98 2.50
N LEU A 47 -14.68 -2.95 2.21
CA LEU A 47 -14.06 -2.25 1.08
C LEU A 47 -13.17 -3.19 0.25
N SER A 48 -13.61 -4.45 0.08
CA SER A 48 -12.83 -5.52 -0.54
C SER A 48 -12.67 -5.40 -2.07
N LYS A 49 -13.33 -4.44 -2.72
CA LYS A 49 -13.19 -4.17 -4.15
C LYS A 49 -11.92 -3.36 -4.46
N GLU A 50 -11.47 -3.44 -5.70
CA GLU A 50 -10.41 -2.57 -6.21
C GLU A 50 -10.98 -1.17 -6.50
N PHE A 51 -10.19 -0.15 -6.17
CA PHE A 51 -10.49 1.25 -6.44
C PHE A 51 -9.42 1.85 -7.36
N ASP A 52 -9.85 2.81 -8.17
CA ASP A 52 -8.98 3.59 -9.03
C ASP A 52 -8.91 5.02 -8.46
N LEU A 53 -7.81 5.33 -7.79
CA LEU A 53 -7.63 6.60 -7.08
C LEU A 53 -6.61 7.49 -7.78
N SER A 54 -6.79 8.80 -7.67
CA SER A 54 -5.78 9.77 -8.13
C SER A 54 -4.55 9.74 -7.25
N ARG A 55 -3.39 10.09 -7.82
CA ARG A 55 -2.15 10.31 -7.08
C ARG A 55 -2.33 11.25 -5.89
N ASP A 56 -2.97 12.40 -6.10
CA ASP A 56 -3.11 13.42 -5.05
C ASP A 56 -3.95 12.96 -3.86
N LEU A 57 -4.93 12.07 -4.10
CA LEU A 57 -5.69 11.46 -3.02
C LEU A 57 -4.80 10.51 -2.19
N ILE A 58 -3.92 9.73 -2.82
CA ILE A 58 -2.96 8.88 -2.09
C ILE A 58 -1.97 9.74 -1.29
N VAL A 59 -1.44 10.82 -1.87
CA VAL A 59 -0.59 11.78 -1.14
C VAL A 59 -1.33 12.35 0.06
N SER A 60 -2.59 12.75 -0.11
CA SER A 60 -3.42 13.27 0.99
C SER A 60 -3.63 12.23 2.09
N MET A 61 -3.87 10.97 1.73
CA MET A 61 -4.00 9.85 2.69
C MET A 61 -2.70 9.63 3.48
N LEU A 62 -1.55 9.60 2.81
CA LEU A 62 -0.24 9.44 3.46
C LEU A 62 0.07 10.59 4.41
N ASN A 63 -0.22 11.84 4.01
CA ASN A 63 -0.04 13.03 4.84
C ASN A 63 -0.89 13.02 6.12
N THR A 64 -1.97 12.22 6.19
CA THR A 64 -2.71 12.08 7.45
C THR A 64 -1.90 11.37 8.55
N GLY A 65 -0.92 10.53 8.18
CA GLY A 65 -0.17 9.67 9.09
C GLY A 65 -1.01 8.61 9.81
N LYS A 66 -2.27 8.39 9.38
CA LYS A 66 -3.23 7.50 10.05
C LYS A 66 -3.41 6.14 9.36
N LEU A 67 -2.89 5.99 8.16
CA LEU A 67 -3.07 4.81 7.34
C LEU A 67 -1.71 4.26 6.92
N SER A 68 -1.54 2.96 7.12
CA SER A 68 -0.42 2.19 6.59
C SER A 68 -0.73 1.76 5.16
N ILE A 69 0.19 2.06 4.24
CA ILE A 69 0.05 1.72 2.82
C ILE A 69 1.26 0.90 2.42
N LYS A 70 1.03 -0.26 1.79
CA LYS A 70 2.10 -1.08 1.19
C LYS A 70 1.83 -1.32 -0.29
N THR A 71 2.88 -1.62 -1.03
CA THR A 71 2.72 -2.21 -2.37
C THR A 71 2.35 -3.69 -2.26
N ARG A 72 1.71 -4.25 -3.29
CA ARG A 72 1.44 -5.68 -3.40
C ARG A 72 1.88 -6.16 -4.78
N ILE A 73 2.70 -7.21 -4.80
CA ILE A 73 3.39 -7.67 -6.00
C ILE A 73 2.97 -9.10 -6.32
N TYR A 74 2.75 -9.39 -7.60
CA TYR A 74 2.50 -10.76 -8.06
C TYR A 74 3.82 -11.42 -8.45
N LYS A 75 4.22 -12.46 -7.72
CA LYS A 75 5.49 -13.19 -7.93
C LYS A 75 5.26 -14.68 -7.77
N ASN A 76 5.76 -15.48 -8.70
CA ASN A 76 5.69 -16.95 -8.65
C ASN A 76 4.26 -17.48 -8.44
N GLY A 77 3.28 -16.92 -9.15
CA GLY A 77 1.88 -17.38 -9.09
C GLY A 77 1.08 -16.88 -7.88
N LYS A 78 1.68 -16.08 -6.98
CA LYS A 78 1.02 -15.59 -5.76
C LYS A 78 1.22 -14.09 -5.52
N TRP A 79 0.25 -13.47 -4.86
CA TRP A 79 0.35 -12.09 -4.38
C TRP A 79 1.09 -12.03 -3.05
N ILE A 80 2.22 -11.34 -3.02
CA ILE A 80 3.02 -11.09 -1.83
C ILE A 80 2.99 -9.61 -1.46
N ASP A 81 3.23 -9.32 -0.18
CA ASP A 81 3.44 -7.95 0.26
C ASP A 81 4.76 -7.42 -0.30
N GLY A 82 4.73 -6.18 -0.76
CA GLY A 82 5.91 -5.41 -1.10
C GLY A 82 6.22 -4.39 -0.02
N ASP A 83 6.91 -3.34 -0.41
CA ASP A 83 7.46 -2.34 0.49
C ASP A 83 6.41 -1.35 1.00
N ASP A 84 6.71 -0.73 2.15
CA ASP A 84 5.94 0.37 2.73
C ASP A 84 6.00 1.60 1.84
N VAL A 85 4.85 2.25 1.69
CA VAL A 85 4.72 3.46 0.88
C VAL A 85 4.68 4.67 1.79
N SER A 86 5.53 5.63 1.50
CA SER A 86 5.71 6.87 2.26
C SER A 86 5.84 8.07 1.32
N LEU A 87 5.96 9.27 1.88
CA LEU A 87 6.25 10.48 1.12
C LEU A 87 7.70 10.90 1.33
N TYR A 88 8.38 11.22 0.23
CA TYR A 88 9.64 11.96 0.25
C TYR A 88 9.37 13.45 0.01
N GLY A 89 9.84 14.30 0.92
CA GLY A 89 9.65 15.75 0.87
C GLY A 89 8.18 16.16 0.81
N ASP A 90 7.31 15.43 1.53
CA ASP A 90 5.85 15.63 1.64
C ASP A 90 5.09 15.64 0.31
N LYS A 91 5.74 15.20 -0.78
CA LYS A 91 5.22 15.32 -2.13
C LYS A 91 5.29 14.04 -2.92
N PHE A 92 6.42 13.34 -2.91
CA PHE A 92 6.67 12.22 -3.82
C PHE A 92 6.35 10.88 -3.17
N ILE A 93 5.50 10.07 -3.81
CA ILE A 93 5.13 8.75 -3.30
C ILE A 93 6.30 7.80 -3.51
N THR A 94 6.81 7.17 -2.46
CA THR A 94 7.96 6.27 -2.59
C THR A 94 7.90 5.04 -1.70
N THR A 95 8.46 3.93 -2.17
CA THR A 95 8.75 2.74 -1.38
C THR A 95 10.12 2.77 -0.69
N ASP A 96 11.01 3.70 -1.09
CA ASP A 96 12.38 3.76 -0.60
C ASP A 96 12.74 5.19 -0.18
N GLY A 97 13.46 5.35 0.93
CA GLY A 97 14.04 6.63 1.35
C GLY A 97 15.24 7.09 0.50
N ASN A 98 15.33 6.68 -0.76
CA ASN A 98 16.51 6.88 -1.63
C ASN A 98 16.68 8.32 -2.15
N GLY A 99 15.94 9.29 -1.62
CA GLY A 99 16.12 10.72 -1.89
C GLY A 99 15.71 11.18 -3.29
N LYS A 100 14.98 10.36 -4.05
CA LYS A 100 14.53 10.71 -5.40
C LYS A 100 13.38 11.72 -5.36
N LYS A 101 13.54 12.84 -6.07
CA LYS A 101 12.49 13.87 -6.28
C LYS A 101 11.49 13.48 -7.38
N THR A 102 11.01 12.23 -7.34
CA THR A 102 9.98 11.69 -8.24
C THR A 102 9.28 10.54 -7.53
N ASP A 103 8.05 10.23 -7.91
CA ASP A 103 7.40 9.03 -7.40
C ASP A 103 8.19 7.78 -7.78
N ASN A 104 8.32 6.85 -6.84
CA ASN A 104 9.07 5.61 -6.96
C ASN A 104 8.33 4.50 -6.20
N LEU A 105 7.36 3.87 -6.87
CA LEU A 105 6.64 2.70 -6.35
C LEU A 105 7.25 1.39 -6.88
N GLY A 106 8.56 1.38 -7.14
CA GLY A 106 9.25 0.23 -7.73
C GLY A 106 8.68 -0.18 -9.10
N ASN A 107 8.79 -1.48 -9.41
CA ASN A 107 8.36 -2.07 -10.69
C ASN A 107 6.89 -2.54 -10.66
N LEU A 108 5.99 -1.78 -10.03
CA LEU A 108 4.57 -2.11 -10.06
C LEU A 108 4.05 -2.17 -11.52
N PRO A 109 3.18 -3.14 -11.85
CA PRO A 109 2.56 -3.22 -13.17
C PRO A 109 1.82 -1.94 -13.57
N LYS A 110 1.80 -1.69 -14.88
CA LYS A 110 1.04 -0.58 -15.49
C LYS A 110 -0.39 -0.99 -15.84
N PHE A 111 -1.31 -0.03 -15.93
CA PHE A 111 -2.68 -0.23 -16.43
C PHE A 111 -3.22 0.98 -17.20
#